data_AF-A0A7R9WA22-F1
#
_entry.id   AF-A0A7R9WA22-F1
#
_cell.length_a   1.000
_cell.length_b   1.000
_cell.length_c   1.000
_cell.angle_alpha   90.00
_cell.angle_beta   90.00
_cell.angle_gamma   90.00
#
_symmetry.space_group_name_H-M   'P 1'
#
loop_
_entity.id
_entity.type
_entity.pdbx_description
1 polymer ?
#
loop_
_entity_poly.entity_id
_entity_poly.type
_entity_poly.pdbx_seq_one_letter_code
_entity_poly.pdbx_strand_id
1 'polypeptide(L)'
;FVGDTITFATSTAFASTPAVLATLNTYNNGDFMTSLTTDVNTANFEIAQEALETNVQVASESIGWMAFEQGVGATSGGSPYLAGYAVQDAVQDGVSQGIGFTIDLTPAAFSTLP
;
A
#
# COMPACT_ATOMS: atom_id res chain seq x y z
N PHE A 1 6.74 3.27 20.77
CA PHE A 1 7.24 4.05 19.63
C PHE A 1 6.39 5.32 19.54
N VAL A 2 6.96 6.43 19.08
CA VAL A 2 6.19 7.65 18.76
C VAL A 2 6.12 7.70 17.25
N GLY A 3 4.91 7.71 16.70
CA GLY A 3 4.65 7.74 15.26
C GLY A 3 3.84 8.97 14.86
N ASP A 4 3.65 9.09 13.54
CA ASP A 4 2.82 10.11 12.92
C ASP A 4 1.48 9.51 12.50
N THR A 5 0.40 10.29 12.63
CA THR A 5 -0.91 9.95 12.07
C THR A 5 -1.05 10.56 10.69
N ILE A 6 -1.27 9.71 9.67
CA ILE A 6 -1.54 10.15 8.30
C ILE A 6 -3.05 10.08 8.07
N THR A 7 -3.65 11.24 7.78
CA THR A 7 -5.10 11.35 7.52
C THR A 7 -5.37 11.50 6.04
N PHE A 8 -6.27 10.68 5.50
CA PHE A 8 -6.74 10.82 4.13
C PHE A 8 -7.71 11.99 4.02
N ALA A 9 -7.64 12.74 2.91
CA ALA A 9 -8.61 13.81 2.67
C ALA A 9 -10.03 13.22 2.58
N THR A 10 -11.03 13.93 3.11
CA THR A 10 -12.43 13.45 3.11
C THR A 10 -13.01 13.28 1.70
N SER A 11 -12.48 14.01 0.72
CA SER A 11 -12.81 13.85 -0.71
C SER A 11 -12.21 12.61 -1.34
N THR A 12 -11.29 11.92 -0.66
CA THR A 12 -10.59 10.71 -1.10
C THR A 12 -10.59 9.64 0.00
N ALA A 13 -11.56 9.68 0.92
CA ALA A 13 -11.67 8.67 1.95
C ALA A 13 -12.00 7.32 1.31
N PHE A 14 -11.33 6.26 1.75
CA PHE A 14 -11.53 4.93 1.20
C PHE A 14 -12.90 4.38 1.63
N ALA A 15 -13.56 3.62 0.75
CA ALA A 15 -14.84 2.98 1.08
C ALA A 15 -14.65 1.73 1.96
N SER A 16 -13.46 1.14 1.93
CA SER A 16 -13.03 0.00 2.74
C SER A 16 -11.63 0.24 3.31
N THR A 17 -11.22 -0.51 4.34
CA THR A 17 -9.86 -0.38 4.90
C THR A 17 -8.83 -0.65 3.79
N PRO A 18 -7.98 0.33 3.43
CA PRO A 18 -7.00 0.15 2.35
C PRO A 18 -5.86 -0.76 2.82
N ALA A 19 -5.14 -1.32 1.86
CA ALA A 19 -3.79 -1.82 2.11
C ALA A 19 -2.81 -0.64 2.07
N VAL A 20 -1.85 -0.62 3.00
CA VAL A 20 -0.83 0.42 3.11
C VAL A 20 0.55 -0.22 3.00
N LEU A 21 1.35 0.27 2.06
CA LEU A 21 2.76 -0.05 1.93
C LEU A 21 3.57 1.15 2.43
N ALA A 22 4.59 0.90 3.24
CA ALA A 22 5.48 1.92 3.77
C ALA A 22 6.93 1.43 3.70
N THR A 23 7.87 2.37 3.50
CA THR A 23 9.30 2.09 3.54
C THR A 23 10.08 3.30 4.02
N LEU A 24 11.16 3.07 4.76
CA LEU A 24 12.18 4.08 4.97
C LEU A 24 12.72 4.54 3.60
N ASN A 25 12.86 5.84 3.41
CA ASN A 25 13.40 6.47 2.18
C ASN A 25 14.71 7.21 2.44
N THR A 26 15.05 7.42 3.70
CA THR A 26 16.38 7.82 4.15
C THR A 26 16.95 6.73 5.07
N TYR A 27 18.27 6.80 5.30
CA TYR A 27 19.02 5.84 6.12
C TYR A 27 20.05 6.60 6.96
N ASN A 28 19.57 7.55 7.75
CA ASN A 28 20.35 8.37 8.66
C ASN A 28 20.76 7.63 9.93
N ASN A 29 20.07 6.54 10.28
CA ASN A 29 20.44 5.67 11.38
C ASN A 29 21.67 4.83 11.02
N GLY A 30 22.60 4.66 11.99
CA GLY A 30 23.76 3.78 11.83
C GLY A 30 23.42 2.30 11.99
N ASP A 31 22.32 2.01 12.68
CA ASP A 31 21.82 0.66 12.95
C ASP A 31 20.58 0.36 12.12
N PHE A 32 20.19 -0.92 12.10
CA PHE A 32 19.01 -1.37 11.40
C PHE A 32 17.74 -0.71 11.96
N MET A 33 16.93 -0.17 11.05
CA MET A 33 15.61 0.37 11.32
C MET A 33 14.60 -0.21 10.34
N THR A 34 13.35 -0.32 10.77
CA THR A 34 12.23 -0.66 9.91
C THR A 34 11.10 0.36 10.02
N SER A 35 10.31 0.53 8.97
CA SER A 35 9.02 1.20 9.08
C SER A 35 8.00 0.27 9.76
N LEU A 36 7.12 0.86 10.56
CA LEU A 36 5.99 0.21 11.21
C LEU A 36 4.71 0.95 10.81
N THR A 37 3.72 0.23 10.33
CA THR A 37 2.39 0.76 9.98
C THR A 37 1.34 0.08 10.86
N THR A 38 0.52 0.87 11.53
CA THR A 38 -0.51 0.39 12.47
C THR A 38 -1.84 1.14 12.29
N ASP A 39 -2.90 0.62 12.92
CA ASP A 39 -4.22 1.27 13.03
C ASP A 39 -4.83 1.76 11.71
N VAL A 40 -4.57 0.99 10.63
CA VAL A 40 -5.10 1.28 9.30
C VAL A 40 -6.62 1.17 9.29
N ASN A 41 -7.27 2.25 8.89
CA ASN A 41 -8.72 2.34 8.70
C ASN A 41 -9.05 3.19 7.47
N THR A 42 -10.34 3.43 7.21
CA THR A 42 -10.80 4.16 6.02
C THR A 42 -10.42 5.64 6.01
N ALA A 43 -10.12 6.23 7.17
CA ALA A 43 -9.86 7.66 7.32
C ALA A 43 -8.37 7.98 7.57
N ASN A 44 -7.63 7.06 8.18
CA ASN A 44 -6.24 7.28 8.55
C ASN A 44 -5.48 5.97 8.79
N PHE A 45 -4.18 6.11 9.01
CA PHE A 45 -3.32 5.09 9.58
C PHE A 45 -2.21 5.77 10.41
N GLU A 46 -1.52 4.98 11.22
CA GLU A 46 -0.33 5.42 11.95
C GLU A 46 0.93 4.84 11.32
N ILE A 47 2.00 5.64 11.32
CA ILE A 47 3.30 5.26 10.76
C ILE A 47 4.43 5.65 11.71
N ALA A 48 5.40 4.76 11.89
CA ALA A 48 6.55 4.99 12.74
C ALA A 48 7.80 4.33 12.16
N GLN A 49 8.95 4.65 12.75
CA GLN A 49 10.16 3.83 12.64
C GLN A 49 10.36 3.01 13.91
N GLU A 50 10.91 1.82 13.77
CA GLU A 50 11.17 0.89 14.86
C GLU A 50 12.61 0.34 14.80
N ALA A 51 13.26 0.32 15.96
CA ALA A 51 14.64 -0.12 16.16
C ALA A 51 14.75 -1.57 16.68
N LEU A 52 13.65 -2.34 16.69
CA LEU A 52 13.57 -3.76 17.12
C LEU A 52 14.40 -4.09 18.37
N GLU A 53 14.15 -3.39 19.47
CA GLU A 53 14.82 -3.60 20.77
C GLU A 53 16.34 -3.37 20.82
N THR A 54 16.94 -2.80 19.77
CA THR A 54 18.39 -2.51 19.76
C THR A 54 18.81 -1.43 20.77
N ASN A 55 17.85 -0.70 21.34
CA ASN A 55 18.03 0.33 22.39
C ASN A 55 19.03 1.44 21.98
N VAL A 56 19.12 1.71 20.68
CA VAL A 56 20.04 2.69 20.07
C VAL A 56 19.42 4.08 20.01
N GLN A 57 20.27 5.10 19.86
CA GLN A 57 19.80 6.45 19.59
C GLN A 57 19.21 6.53 18.17
N VAL A 58 17.95 6.96 18.08
CA VAL A 58 17.21 7.02 16.82
C VAL A 58 17.37 8.40 16.17
N ALA A 59 17.78 8.42 14.91
CA ALA A 59 17.73 9.58 14.02
C ALA A 59 16.41 9.61 13.24
N SER A 60 15.95 10.79 12.85
CA SER A 60 14.76 10.93 12.02
C SER A 60 14.98 10.36 10.61
N GLU A 61 14.00 9.60 10.12
CA GLU A 61 13.93 9.11 8.75
C GLU A 61 12.68 9.64 8.06
N SER A 62 12.77 9.88 6.75
CA SER A 62 11.60 10.06 5.90
C SER A 62 11.02 8.69 5.55
N ILE A 63 9.72 8.51 5.76
CA ILE A 63 9.00 7.28 5.40
C ILE A 63 8.05 7.58 4.25
N GLY A 64 8.29 6.95 3.11
CA GLY A 64 7.42 7.00 1.95
C GLY A 64 6.32 5.94 2.08
N TRP A 65 5.12 6.27 1.66
CA TRP A 65 3.96 5.40 1.78
C TRP A 65 3.04 5.47 0.56
N MET A 66 2.27 4.40 0.36
CA MET A 66 1.19 4.32 -0.61
C MET A 66 0.03 3.55 -0.01
N ALA A 67 -1.20 4.03 -0.23
CA ALA A 67 -2.42 3.37 0.20
C ALA A 67 -3.32 3.11 -1.02
N PHE A 68 -3.92 1.92 -1.10
CA PHE A 68 -4.87 1.55 -2.14
C PHE A 68 -5.96 0.63 -1.57
N GLU A 69 -7.19 0.83 -2.03
CA GLU A 69 -8.28 -0.14 -1.82
C GLU A 69 -8.42 -1.05 -3.04
N GLN A 70 -9.20 -2.12 -2.90
CA GLN A 70 -9.52 -2.96 -4.03
C GLN A 70 -10.35 -2.20 -5.06
N GLY A 71 -9.90 -2.14 -6.31
CA GLY A 71 -10.60 -1.49 -7.40
C GLY A 71 -9.76 -1.35 -8.67
N VAL A 72 -10.34 -0.64 -9.64
CA VAL A 72 -9.68 -0.18 -10.85
C VAL A 72 -9.77 1.33 -10.91
N GLY A 73 -8.76 1.99 -11.46
CA GLY A 73 -8.76 3.45 -11.56
C GLY A 73 -7.62 3.97 -12.42
N ALA A 74 -7.29 5.24 -12.23
CA ALA A 74 -6.11 5.85 -12.82
C ALA A 74 -5.34 6.67 -11.76
N THR A 75 -4.02 6.71 -11.89
CA THR A 75 -3.16 7.60 -11.10
C THR A 75 -3.48 9.06 -11.41
N SER A 76 -2.96 9.99 -10.60
CA SER A 76 -3.05 11.44 -10.91
C SER A 76 -2.42 11.81 -12.26
N GLY A 77 -1.48 11.00 -12.75
CA GLY A 77 -0.88 11.11 -14.09
C GLY A 77 -1.66 10.39 -15.20
N GLY A 78 -2.84 9.84 -14.91
CA GLY A 78 -3.71 9.18 -15.88
C GLY A 78 -3.32 7.75 -16.25
N SER A 79 -2.33 7.15 -15.58
CA SER A 79 -1.96 5.74 -15.81
C SER A 79 -3.01 4.84 -15.18
N PRO A 80 -3.65 3.92 -15.92
CA PRO A 80 -4.66 3.06 -15.33
C PRO A 80 -4.03 2.05 -14.37
N TYR A 81 -4.79 1.58 -13.40
CA TYR A 81 -4.37 0.55 -12.45
C TYR A 81 -5.51 -0.43 -12.15
N LEU A 82 -5.13 -1.64 -11.77
CA LEU A 82 -5.97 -2.60 -11.06
C LEU A 82 -5.26 -2.95 -9.75
N ALA A 83 -5.98 -2.78 -8.65
CA ALA A 83 -5.57 -3.19 -7.32
C ALA A 83 -6.62 -4.18 -6.81
N GLY A 84 -6.33 -5.48 -6.80
CA GLY A 84 -7.33 -6.44 -6.35
C GLY A 84 -7.14 -7.84 -6.86
N TYR A 85 -8.15 -8.67 -6.66
CA TYR A 85 -8.21 -10.00 -7.24
C TYR A 85 -8.71 -9.88 -8.68
N ALA A 86 -7.83 -10.12 -9.65
CA ALA A 86 -8.31 -10.50 -10.97
C ALA A 86 -8.71 -11.98 -10.89
N VAL A 87 -10.01 -12.28 -10.83
CA VAL A 87 -10.46 -13.64 -11.09
C VAL A 87 -10.39 -13.85 -12.60
N GLN A 88 -9.19 -14.14 -13.09
CA GLN A 88 -9.03 -14.62 -14.45
C GLN A 88 -8.91 -16.13 -14.37
N ASP A 89 -9.99 -16.80 -14.75
CA ASP A 89 -9.93 -18.20 -15.14
C ASP A 89 -9.05 -18.28 -16.39
N ALA A 90 -7.75 -18.52 -16.19
CA ALA A 90 -6.75 -18.51 -17.25
C ALA A 90 -7.02 -19.60 -18.32
N VAL A 91 -7.95 -20.53 -18.07
CA VAL A 91 -8.24 -21.69 -18.92
C VAL A 91 -9.74 -21.92 -19.20
N GLN A 92 -10.63 -21.05 -18.71
CA GLN A 92 -12.10 -21.24 -18.76
C GLN A 92 -12.55 -22.64 -18.26
N ASP A 93 -11.88 -23.18 -17.24
CA ASP A 93 -12.18 -24.52 -16.70
C ASP A 93 -13.23 -24.52 -15.58
N GLY A 94 -13.68 -23.33 -15.15
CA GLY A 94 -14.67 -23.18 -14.08
C GLY A 94 -14.12 -23.40 -12.67
N VAL A 95 -12.78 -23.43 -12.51
CA VAL A 95 -12.12 -23.47 -11.21
C VAL A 95 -11.50 -22.12 -10.91
N SER A 96 -12.02 -21.42 -9.90
CA SER A 96 -11.38 -20.18 -9.41
C SER A 96 -10.06 -20.55 -8.74
N GLN A 97 -8.95 -20.35 -9.45
CA GLN A 97 -7.63 -20.39 -8.83
C GLN A 97 -7.51 -19.14 -7.95
N GLY A 98 -7.50 -19.34 -6.63
CA GLY A 98 -7.26 -18.26 -5.68
C GLY A 98 -5.87 -17.69 -5.93
N ILE A 99 -5.79 -16.57 -6.63
CA ILE A 99 -4.52 -15.87 -6.87
C ILE A 99 -4.52 -14.58 -6.07
N GLY A 100 -3.36 -14.30 -5.47
CA GLY A 100 -3.16 -13.22 -4.53
C GLY A 100 -3.46 -11.84 -5.08
N PHE A 101 -3.36 -10.85 -4.20
CA PHE A 101 -3.49 -9.45 -4.55
C PHE A 101 -2.40 -9.06 -5.58
N THR A 102 -2.82 -8.64 -6.77
CA THR A 102 -1.94 -8.16 -7.85
C THR A 102 -2.08 -6.65 -7.96
N ILE A 103 -0.94 -5.94 -7.96
CA ILE A 103 -0.86 -4.55 -8.44
C ILE A 103 -0.27 -4.62 -9.84
N ASP A 104 -1.11 -4.42 -10.85
CA ASP A 104 -0.66 -4.34 -12.23
C ASP A 104 -0.55 -2.86 -12.63
N LEU A 105 0.67 -2.42 -12.94
CA LEU A 105 1.01 -1.07 -13.37
C LEU A 105 1.44 -1.04 -14.85
N THR A 106 0.75 -1.82 -15.70
CA THR A 106 1.02 -1.85 -17.15
C THR A 106 0.47 -0.61 -17.87
N PRO A 107 1.16 -0.09 -18.91
CA PRO A 107 0.57 0.85 -19.86
C PRO A 107 -0.66 0.22 -20.50
N ALA A 108 -1.81 0.88 -20.34
CA ALA A 108 -3.16 0.44 -20.71
C ALA A 108 -3.25 -0.65 -21.80
N ALA A 109 -3.68 -1.85 -21.41
CA ALA A 109 -4.36 -2.78 -22.32
C ALA A 109 -5.47 -3.53 -21.57
N PHE A 110 -6.47 -2.80 -21.06
CA PHE A 110 -7.74 -3.40 -20.64
C PHE A 110 -8.61 -3.69 -21.88
N SER A 111 -8.14 -4.58 -22.76
CA SER A 111 -8.98 -5.34 -23.67
C SER A 111 -8.80 -6.80 -23.26
N THR A 112 -9.69 -7.44 -22.52
CA THR A 112 -11.14 -7.43 -22.62
C THR A 112 -11.69 -7.95 -21.29
N LEU A 113 -12.55 -7.19 -20.63
CA LEU A 113 -13.54 -7.79 -19.73
C LEU A 113 -14.85 -7.91 -20.53
N PRO A 114 -15.55 -9.05 -20.46
CA PRO A 114 -16.79 -9.30 -21.20
C PRO A 114 -17.90 -8.31 -20.85
#